data_AF-A0A163K9R9-F1
#
_entry.id   AF-A0A163K9R9-F1
#
_cell.length_a   1.000
_cell.length_b   1.000
_cell.length_c   1.000
_cell.angle_alpha   90.00
_cell.angle_beta   90.00
_cell.angle_gamma   90.00
#
_symmetry.space_group_name_H-M   'P 1'
#
loop_
_entity.id
_entity.type
_entity.pdbx_description
1 polymer ?
#
loop_
_entity_poly.entity_id
_entity_poly.type
_entity_poly.pdbx_seq_one_letter_code
_entity_poly.pdbx_strand_id
1 'polypeptide(L)'
;MSPVGGGYLAYQELPKYSDFSFIFPFSIVYDPMTDPDQIILNDLADRCGLTGGEPRDLSIAYTIHVTAKVLFVSVHPTINSQSTFPCPIQNNTVSLS
;
A
#
# COMPACT_ATOMS: atom_id res chain seq x y z
N MET A 1 -12.53 -0.41 -7.30
CA MET A 1 -11.94 -1.17 -6.17
C MET A 1 -11.83 -0.21 -5.01
N SER A 2 -12.41 -0.52 -3.87
CA SER A 2 -12.33 0.34 -2.68
C SER A 2 -10.92 0.26 -2.10
N PRO A 3 -10.35 1.37 -1.59
CA PRO A 3 -9.05 1.34 -0.92
C PRO A 3 -9.14 0.43 0.32
N VAL A 4 -8.22 -0.52 0.41
CA VAL A 4 -8.16 -1.54 1.49
C VAL A 4 -7.25 -1.09 2.65
N GLY A 5 -6.65 0.09 2.50
CA GLY A 5 -5.68 0.64 3.42
C GLY A 5 -5.35 2.07 3.06
N GLY A 6 -4.60 2.71 3.95
CA GLY A 6 -4.22 4.10 3.79
C GLY A 6 -3.21 4.50 4.84
N GLY A 7 -2.78 5.76 4.73
CA GLY A 7 -1.76 6.29 5.61
C GLY A 7 -1.63 7.79 5.43
N TYR A 8 -0.89 8.40 6.34
CA TYR A 8 -0.60 9.82 6.30
C TYR A 8 0.85 10.03 6.73
N LEU A 9 1.64 10.65 5.85
CA LEU A 9 2.96 11.15 6.18
C LEU A 9 2.83 12.65 6.47
N ALA A 10 3.14 13.04 7.70
CA ALA A 10 3.20 14.44 8.08
C ALA A 10 4.32 15.16 7.31
N TYR A 11 4.30 16.50 7.38
CA TYR A 11 5.24 17.37 6.70
C TYR A 11 6.69 16.91 6.83
N GLN A 12 7.40 16.91 5.70
CA GLN A 12 8.84 16.67 5.61
C GLN A 12 9.49 17.87 4.94
N GLU A 13 10.64 18.31 5.45
CA GLU A 13 11.46 19.31 4.78
C GLU A 13 12.28 18.65 3.67
N LEU A 14 12.12 19.14 2.44
CA LEU A 14 12.94 18.72 1.31
C LEU A 14 14.15 19.66 1.20
N PRO A 15 15.39 19.14 1.23
CA PRO A 15 16.56 19.96 1.01
C PRO A 15 16.57 20.53 -0.42
N LYS A 16 17.22 21.68 -0.61
CA LYS A 16 17.32 22.32 -1.92
C LYS A 16 18.23 21.51 -2.84
N TYR A 17 17.81 21.33 -4.08
CA TYR A 17 18.60 20.68 -5.15
C TYR A 17 19.07 19.27 -4.79
N SER A 18 18.27 18.51 -4.04
CA SER A 18 18.59 17.15 -3.63
C SER A 18 17.51 16.16 -4.05
N ASP A 19 17.92 14.92 -4.23
CA ASP A 19 17.00 13.79 -4.24
C ASP A 19 16.43 13.59 -2.82
N PHE A 20 15.15 13.24 -2.74
CA PHE A 20 14.46 13.02 -1.48
C PHE A 20 13.76 11.67 -1.49
N SER A 21 14.22 10.77 -0.62
CA SER A 21 13.59 9.48 -0.37
C SER A 21 12.78 9.56 0.91
N PHE A 22 11.55 9.04 0.88
CA PHE A 22 10.70 8.97 2.06
C PHE A 22 10.10 7.57 2.20
N ILE A 23 9.82 7.20 3.44
CA ILE A 23 9.06 6.01 3.78
C ILE A 23 7.64 6.46 4.06
N PHE A 24 6.69 6.03 3.24
CA PHE A 24 5.29 6.34 3.44
C PHE A 24 4.65 5.28 4.35
N PRO A 25 4.21 5.63 5.57
CA PRO A 25 3.58 4.68 6.46
C PRO A 25 2.14 4.45 5.98
N PHE A 26 1.83 3.24 5.54
CA PHE A 26 0.46 2.83 5.27
C PHE A 26 0.12 1.59 6.08
N SER A 27 -1.16 1.40 6.34
CA SER A 27 -1.68 0.21 6.99
C SER A 27 -2.90 -0.29 6.24
N ILE A 28 -3.02 -1.61 6.14
CA ILE A 28 -4.20 -2.28 5.62
C ILE A 28 -5.12 -2.51 6.82
N VAL A 29 -6.31 -1.93 6.78
CA VAL A 29 -7.34 -2.14 7.81
C VAL A 29 -8.47 -2.87 7.13
N TYR A 30 -8.52 -4.19 7.33
CA TYR A 30 -9.58 -5.00 6.79
C TYR A 30 -10.90 -4.70 7.53
N ASP A 31 -11.91 -4.28 6.78
CA ASP A 31 -13.28 -4.12 7.27
C ASP A 31 -14.22 -5.04 6.49
N PRO A 32 -14.76 -6.10 7.11
CA PRO A 32 -15.67 -7.04 6.45
C PRO A 32 -16.97 -6.38 5.98
N MET A 33 -17.34 -5.22 6.53
CA MET A 33 -18.51 -4.46 6.05
C MET A 33 -18.25 -3.81 4.69
N THR A 34 -16.99 -3.52 4.38
CA THR A 34 -16.56 -2.95 3.09
C THR A 34 -16.14 -4.00 2.07
N ASP A 35 -16.01 -5.26 2.51
CA ASP A 35 -15.70 -6.44 1.69
C ASP A 35 -16.65 -7.61 2.03
N PRO A 36 -17.97 -7.45 1.78
CA PRO A 36 -18.97 -8.44 2.19
C PRO A 36 -18.79 -9.80 1.48
N ASP A 37 -18.26 -9.78 0.26
CA ASP A 37 -17.97 -10.97 -0.54
C ASP A 37 -16.57 -11.54 -0.27
N GLN A 38 -15.84 -10.95 0.69
CA GLN A 38 -14.49 -11.37 1.10
C GLN A 38 -13.49 -11.43 -0.07
N ILE A 39 -13.67 -10.57 -1.09
CA ILE A 39 -12.84 -10.57 -2.29
C ILE A 39 -11.37 -10.34 -1.94
N ILE A 40 -11.08 -9.49 -0.96
CA ILE A 40 -9.72 -9.16 -0.54
C ILE A 40 -9.08 -10.37 0.15
N LEU A 41 -9.81 -11.01 1.08
CA LEU A 41 -9.32 -12.20 1.78
C LEU A 41 -9.15 -13.39 0.84
N ASN A 42 -10.08 -13.55 -0.11
CA ASN A 42 -10.04 -14.62 -1.10
C ASN A 42 -8.89 -14.43 -2.09
N ASP A 43 -8.63 -13.21 -2.59
CA ASP A 43 -7.49 -12.92 -3.45
C ASP A 43 -6.16 -13.14 -2.70
N LEU A 44 -6.08 -12.73 -1.42
CA LEU A 44 -4.92 -12.99 -0.59
C LEU A 44 -4.70 -14.50 -0.38
N ALA A 45 -5.75 -15.25 -0.05
CA ALA A 45 -5.68 -16.69 0.16
C ALA A 45 -5.27 -17.44 -1.12
N ASP A 46 -5.85 -17.07 -2.26
CA ASP A 46 -5.54 -17.69 -3.55
C ASP A 46 -4.12 -17.37 -4.04
N ARG A 47 -3.70 -16.11 -3.91
CA ARG A 47 -2.32 -15.73 -4.27
C ARG A 47 -1.31 -16.35 -3.34
N CYS A 48 -1.61 -16.51 -2.06
CA CYS A 48 -0.69 -17.11 -1.10
C CYS A 48 -0.79 -18.63 -1.00
N GLY A 49 -1.47 -19.29 -1.93
CA GLY A 49 -1.54 -20.75 -2.02
C GLY A 49 -2.33 -21.42 -0.87
N LEU A 50 -3.08 -20.64 -0.09
CA LEU A 50 -3.88 -21.15 1.02
C LEU A 50 -5.13 -21.92 0.54
N THR A 51 -5.44 -21.82 -0.75
CA THR A 51 -6.50 -22.58 -1.44
C THR A 51 -5.99 -23.89 -2.07
N GLY A 52 -4.71 -24.25 -1.85
CA GLY A 52 -4.08 -25.47 -2.38
C GLY A 52 -3.33 -25.29 -3.70
N GLY A 53 -3.22 -24.06 -4.21
CA GLY A 53 -2.37 -23.71 -5.34
C GLY A 53 -0.94 -23.31 -4.92
N GLU A 54 -0.04 -23.19 -5.90
CA GLU A 54 1.29 -22.64 -5.67
C GLU A 54 1.22 -21.14 -5.32
N PRO A 55 1.94 -20.68 -4.28
CA PRO A 55 2.03 -19.25 -3.97
C PRO A 55 2.55 -18.44 -5.15
N ARG A 56 1.94 -17.27 -5.37
CA ARG A 56 2.25 -16.28 -6.40
C ARG A 56 2.42 -14.93 -5.73
N ASP A 57 3.19 -14.06 -6.38
CA ASP A 57 3.42 -12.73 -5.84
C ASP A 57 2.12 -11.91 -5.74
N LEU A 58 2.05 -11.12 -4.66
CA LEU A 58 0.98 -10.17 -4.41
C LEU A 58 1.38 -8.81 -4.97
N SER A 59 0.49 -8.20 -5.77
CA SER A 59 0.73 -6.88 -6.35
C SER A 59 -0.22 -5.86 -5.74
N ILE A 60 0.33 -4.89 -5.00
CA ILE A 60 -0.44 -3.79 -4.41
C ILE A 60 -0.26 -2.56 -5.28
N ALA A 61 -1.38 -2.10 -5.85
CA ALA A 61 -1.47 -0.77 -6.45
C ALA A 61 -1.69 0.28 -5.36
N TYR A 62 -1.03 1.43 -5.48
CA TYR A 62 -1.17 2.53 -4.55
C TYR A 62 -1.21 3.88 -5.26
N THR A 63 -1.92 4.81 -4.62
CA THR A 63 -2.01 6.21 -5.03
C THR A 63 -1.56 7.07 -3.86
N ILE A 64 -0.53 7.90 -4.09
CA ILE A 64 -0.03 8.86 -3.11
C ILE A 64 -0.40 10.26 -3.58
N HIS A 65 -1.20 10.95 -2.77
CA HIS A 65 -1.49 12.37 -2.97
C HIS A 65 -0.47 13.20 -2.20
N VAL A 66 0.33 13.97 -2.92
CA VAL A 66 1.38 14.80 -2.33
C VAL A 66 0.90 16.25 -2.30
N THR A 67 1.15 16.94 -1.19
CA THR A 67 1.00 18.40 -1.10
C THR A 67 2.39 19.01 -0.99
N ALA A 68 2.89 19.59 -2.08
CA ALA A 68 4.16 20.30 -2.08
C ALA A 68 3.91 21.81 -2.01
N LYS A 69 4.52 22.44 -1.00
CA LYS A 69 4.33 23.87 -0.71
C LYS A 69 5.65 24.63 -0.79
N VAL A 70 5.65 25.72 -1.55
CA VAL A 70 6.76 26.67 -1.61
C VAL A 70 6.19 28.06 -1.35
N LEU A 71 6.56 28.66 -0.21
CA LEU A 71 6.01 29.93 0.26
C LEU A 71 4.47 29.92 0.28
N PHE A 72 3.83 30.66 -0.62
CA PHE A 72 2.38 30.78 -0.75
C PHE A 72 1.79 29.92 -1.89
N VAL A 73 2.62 29.22 -2.67
CA VAL A 73 2.18 28.35 -3.77
C VAL A 73 2.13 26.91 -3.28
N SER A 74 1.02 26.22 -3.56
CA SER A 74 0.85 24.79 -3.29
C SER A 74 0.53 24.04 -4.58
N VAL A 75 1.22 22.94 -4.82
CA VAL A 75 0.96 22.01 -5.93
C VAL A 75 0.60 20.65 -5.37
N HIS A 76 -0.28 19.93 -6.08
CA HIS A 76 -0.87 18.68 -5.62
C HIS A 76 -0.59 17.53 -6.59
N PRO A 77 0.67 17.12 -6.80
CA PRO A 77 0.96 15.98 -7.65
C PRO A 77 0.37 14.70 -7.07
N THR A 78 -0.02 13.78 -7.94
CA THR A 78 -0.50 12.45 -7.58
C THR A 78 0.44 11.42 -8.19
N ILE A 79 0.92 10.49 -7.37
CA ILE A 79 1.77 9.38 -7.78
C ILE A 79 0.90 8.14 -7.80
N ASN A 80 0.78 7.50 -8.96
CA ASN A 80 0.12 6.21 -9.12
C ASN A 80 1.18 5.17 -9.48
N SER A 81 1.26 4.10 -8.72
CA SER A 81 2.24 3.05 -8.96
C SER A 81 1.74 1.72 -8.38
N GLN A 82 2.52 0.67 -8.59
CA GLN A 82 2.28 -0.65 -8.05
C GLN A 82 3.61 -1.26 -7.62
N SER A 83 3.56 -2.06 -6.57
CA SER A 83 4.68 -2.89 -6.15
C SER A 83 4.23 -4.34 -6.00
N THR A 84 5.12 -5.24 -6.39
CA THR A 84 4.92 -6.68 -6.33
C THR A 84 5.87 -7.24 -5.28
N PHE A 85 5.34 -8.06 -4.37
CA PHE A 85 6.12 -8.67 -3.30
C PHE A 85 5.69 -10.13 -3.10
N PRO A 86 6.60 -10.98 -2.60
CA PRO A 86 6.27 -12.35 -2.28
C PRO A 86 5.16 -12.40 -1.22
N CYS A 87 4.34 -13.43 -1.25
CA CYS A 87 3.26 -13.58 -0.29
C CYS A 87 3.76 -13.53 1.17
N PRO A 88 3.22 -12.64 2.02
CA PRO A 88 3.75 -12.38 3.37
C PRO A 88 3.34 -13.45 4.40
N ILE A 89 2.54 -14.44 3.99
CA ILE A 89 2.11 -15.55 4.83
C ILE A 89 3.00 -16.75 4.50
N GLN A 90 4.07 -16.93 5.28
CA GLN A 90 4.86 -18.15 5.24
C GLN A 90 4.54 -18.98 6.49
N ASN A 91 4.14 -20.23 6.28
CA ASN A 91 3.92 -21.24 7.34
C ASN A 91 2.85 -20.88 8.38
N ASN A 92 1.68 -20.36 7.96
CA ASN A 92 0.60 -19.92 8.87
C ASN A 92 1.00 -18.82 9.87
N THR A 93 2.11 -18.11 9.62
CA THR A 93 2.58 -16.97 10.41
C THR A 93 2.68 -15.72 9.52
N VAL A 94 2.11 -14.62 10.00
CA VAL A 94 2.19 -13.30 9.35
C VAL A 94 3.39 -12.54 9.91
N SER A 95 4.37 -12.22 9.06
CA SER A 95 5.47 -11.31 9.39
C SER A 95 5.42 -10.12 8.43
N LEU A 96 5.10 -8.93 8.97
CA LEU A 96 5.21 -7.66 8.26
C LEU A 96 6.44 -6.94 8.83
N SER A 97 7.55 -6.98 8.10
CA SER A 97 8.77 -6.22 8.42
C SER A 97 9.07 -5.22 7.32
#